data_AF-A0A059C897-F1
#
_entry.id   AF-A0A059C897-F1
#
_cell.length_a   1.000
_cell.length_b   1.000
_cell.length_c   1.000
_cell.angle_alpha   90.00
_cell.angle_beta   90.00
_cell.angle_gamma   90.00
#
_symmetry.space_group_name_H-M   'P 1'
#
loop_
_entity.id
_entity.type
_entity.pdbx_description
1 polymer ?
#
loop_
_entity_poly.entity_id
_entity_poly.type
_entity_poly.pdbx_seq_one_letter_code
_entity_poly.pdbx_strand_id
1 'polypeptide(L)'
;FWGGLVPGNAFNSSTLEALLEAGVLGLKSFMCPSGIDDFPMTNADHIKEGLSVLAKYRRPLLVHAELQLDSGSHLDLNTEDARSYSTYLKTRPPAWQDFLTN
;
A
#
# COMPACT_ATOMS: atom_id res chain seq x y z
N PHE A 1 3.93 -15.16 -9.75
CA PHE A 1 4.53 -14.35 -8.66
C PHE A 1 4.21 -12.86 -8.87
N TRP A 2 4.26 -12.05 -7.81
CA TRP A 2 4.08 -10.58 -7.85
C TRP A 2 5.41 -9.89 -7.55
N GLY A 3 5.74 -8.82 -8.27
CA GLY A 3 6.89 -7.97 -7.95
C GLY A 3 6.57 -6.95 -6.86
N GLY A 4 7.58 -6.51 -6.11
CA GLY A 4 7.43 -5.46 -5.12
C GLY A 4 7.66 -4.07 -5.72
N LEU A 5 6.76 -3.14 -5.46
CA LEU A 5 6.98 -1.71 -5.67
C LEU A 5 7.24 -1.05 -4.31
N VAL A 6 8.45 -0.52 -4.13
CA VAL A 6 8.91 0.11 -2.88
C VAL A 6 9.66 1.41 -3.23
N PRO A 7 9.78 2.37 -2.30
CA PRO A 7 10.53 3.60 -2.52
C PRO A 7 11.92 3.40 -3.17
N GLY A 8 12.65 2.36 -2.75
CA GLY A 8 13.99 2.07 -3.26
C GLY A 8 14.07 1.67 -4.73
N ASN A 9 12.98 1.21 -5.34
CA ASN A 9 12.96 0.81 -6.76
C ASN A 9 11.95 1.59 -7.61
N ALA A 10 11.07 2.40 -7.00
CA ALA A 10 9.97 3.07 -7.70
C ALA A 10 10.45 4.02 -8.82
N PHE A 11 11.55 4.73 -8.60
CA PHE A 11 12.15 5.64 -9.59
C PHE A 11 13.15 4.96 -10.55
N ASN A 12 13.33 3.64 -10.42
CA ASN A 12 14.25 2.88 -11.25
C ASN A 12 13.45 2.00 -12.23
N SER A 13 13.08 2.58 -13.37
CA SER A 13 12.29 1.90 -14.38
C SER A 13 12.94 0.60 -14.84
N SER A 14 14.26 0.56 -15.02
CA SER A 14 14.97 -0.64 -15.47
C SER A 14 14.82 -1.81 -14.49
N THR A 15 14.79 -1.55 -13.19
CA THR A 15 14.56 -2.59 -12.17
C THR A 15 13.13 -3.12 -12.24
N LEU A 16 12.15 -2.23 -12.42
CA LEU A 16 10.75 -2.61 -12.55
C LEU A 16 10.50 -3.39 -13.85
N GLU A 17 11.11 -2.96 -14.96
CA GLU A 17 11.06 -3.63 -16.25
C GLU A 17 11.67 -5.03 -16.17
N ALA A 18 12.82 -5.19 -15.52
CA ALA A 18 13.45 -6.50 -15.30
C ALA A 18 12.55 -7.47 -14.51
N LEU A 19 11.79 -6.99 -13.51
CA LEU A 19 10.81 -7.82 -12.81
C LEU A 19 9.68 -8.30 -13.73
N LEU A 20 9.19 -7.41 -14.59
CA LEU A 20 8.11 -7.70 -15.55
C LEU A 20 8.57 -8.70 -16.63
N GLU A 21 9.80 -8.54 -17.11
CA GLU A 21 10.44 -9.46 -18.05
C GLU A 21 10.72 -10.83 -17.44
N ALA A 22 11.02 -10.88 -16.14
CA ALA A 22 11.13 -12.14 -15.37
C ALA A 22 9.78 -12.87 -15.19
N GLY A 23 8.67 -12.30 -15.67
CA GLY A 23 7.38 -12.98 -15.76
C GLY A 23 6.46 -12.79 -14.54
N VAL A 24 6.68 -11.76 -13.72
CA VAL A 24 5.72 -11.43 -12.65
C VAL A 24 4.38 -10.98 -13.25
N LEU A 25 3.30 -11.23 -12.51
CA LEU A 25 1.93 -10.93 -12.96
C LEU A 25 1.60 -9.44 -12.91
N GLY A 26 2.37 -8.67 -12.15
CA GLY A 26 2.20 -7.25 -11.87
C GLY A 26 3.00 -6.87 -10.62
N LEU A 27 2.76 -5.67 -10.10
CA LEU A 27 3.40 -5.19 -8.88
C LEU A 27 2.41 -5.11 -7.72
N LYS A 28 2.92 -5.17 -6.49
CA LYS A 28 2.19 -4.96 -5.23
C LYS A 28 2.85 -3.80 -4.47
N SER A 29 2.04 -2.95 -3.85
CA SER A 29 2.50 -1.85 -2.99
C SER A 29 1.66 -1.67 -1.72
N PHE A 30 2.17 -0.91 -0.75
CA PHE A 30 1.47 -0.50 0.48
C PHE A 30 1.48 1.03 0.61
N MET A 31 0.33 1.64 0.90
CA MET A 31 0.22 3.07 1.22
C MET A 31 0.22 3.36 2.73
N CYS A 32 0.32 2.32 3.56
CA CYS A 32 0.54 2.40 4.99
C CYS A 32 1.72 1.48 5.38
N PRO A 33 2.25 1.57 6.61
CA PRO A 33 3.33 0.70 7.06
C PRO A 33 2.96 -0.78 6.89
N SER A 34 3.82 -1.53 6.20
CA SER A 34 3.59 -2.97 5.94
C SER A 34 3.79 -3.84 7.17
N GLY A 35 4.41 -3.30 8.22
CA GLY A 35 4.81 -4.02 9.44
C GLY A 35 6.19 -4.66 9.36
N ILE A 36 6.92 -4.51 8.24
CA ILE A 36 8.31 -4.99 8.07
C ILE A 36 9.17 -3.95 7.34
N ASP A 37 10.46 -3.93 7.65
CA ASP A 37 11.41 -2.95 7.07
C ASP A 37 11.73 -3.23 5.59
N ASP A 38 11.65 -4.49 5.17
CA ASP A 38 11.95 -4.90 3.79
C ASP A 38 10.90 -4.42 2.78
N PHE A 39 9.72 -3.97 3.25
CA PHE A 39 8.65 -3.49 2.39
C PHE A 39 8.12 -2.11 2.84
N PRO A 40 8.92 -1.04 2.68
CA PRO A 40 8.53 0.28 3.15
C PRO A 40 7.35 0.83 2.37
N MET A 41 6.55 1.68 3.03
CA MET A 41 5.35 2.27 2.42
C MET A 41 5.69 3.20 1.25
N THR A 42 4.86 3.17 0.22
CA THR A 42 4.92 4.06 -0.94
C THR A 42 4.01 5.27 -0.78
N ASN A 43 4.41 6.40 -1.37
CA ASN A 43 3.57 7.59 -1.51
C ASN A 43 3.00 7.64 -2.95
N ALA A 44 2.22 8.69 -3.24
CA ALA A 44 1.59 8.87 -4.54
C ALA A 44 2.59 8.92 -5.71
N ASP A 45 3.76 9.54 -5.51
CA ASP A 45 4.79 9.65 -6.55
C ASP A 45 5.38 8.29 -6.91
N HIS A 46 5.72 7.46 -5.90
CA HIS A 46 6.19 6.09 -6.13
C HIS A 46 5.19 5.26 -6.93
N ILE A 47 3.89 5.36 -6.59
CA ILE A 47 2.82 4.67 -7.30
C ILE A 47 2.72 5.15 -8.76
N LYS A 48 2.80 6.46 -8.98
CA LYS A 48 2.72 7.07 -10.31
C LYS A 48 3.85 6.59 -11.24
N GLU A 49 5.07 6.49 -10.73
CA GLU A 49 6.20 5.96 -11.50
C GLU A 49 6.00 4.47 -11.83
N GLY A 50 5.59 3.66 -10.85
CA GLY A 50 5.30 2.24 -11.06
C GLY A 50 4.19 2.00 -12.09
N LEU A 51 3.11 2.80 -12.04
CA LEU A 51 2.01 2.75 -13.01
C LEU A 51 2.48 3.09 -14.43
N SER A 52 3.38 4.05 -14.58
CA SER A 52 3.92 4.45 -15.89
C SER A 52 4.67 3.31 -16.57
N VAL A 53 5.41 2.49 -15.80
CA VAL A 53 6.08 1.28 -16.31
C VAL A 53 5.05 0.17 -16.59
N LEU A 54 4.17 -0.12 -15.65
CA LEU A 54 3.15 -1.17 -15.76
C LEU A 54 2.23 -1.00 -16.97
N ALA A 55 1.90 0.25 -17.32
CA ALA A 55 1.09 0.58 -18.49
C ALA A 55 1.70 0.04 -19.80
N LYS A 56 3.04 0.11 -19.95
CA LYS A 56 3.75 -0.42 -21.13
C LYS A 56 3.57 -1.94 -21.27
N TYR A 57 3.58 -2.66 -20.14
CA TYR A 57 3.48 -4.13 -20.08
C TYR A 57 2.04 -4.65 -19.95
N ARG A 58 1.05 -3.74 -19.86
CA ARG A 58 -0.37 -4.06 -19.61
C ARG A 58 -0.55 -4.96 -18.37
N ARG A 59 0.13 -4.62 -17.28
CA ARG A 59 0.07 -5.37 -16.01
C ARG A 59 -0.62 -4.56 -14.91
N PRO A 60 -1.34 -5.21 -13.98
CA PRO A 60 -1.98 -4.55 -12.86
C PRO A 60 -1.00 -4.13 -11.75
N LEU A 61 -1.44 -3.16 -10.96
CA LEU A 61 -0.88 -2.83 -9.66
C LEU A 61 -1.89 -3.20 -8.57
N LEU A 62 -1.45 -3.97 -7.57
CA LEU A 62 -2.20 -4.17 -6.34
C LEU A 62 -1.71 -3.19 -5.28
N VAL A 63 -2.62 -2.51 -4.59
CA VAL A 63 -2.27 -1.58 -3.52
C VAL A 63 -3.04 -1.95 -2.26
N HIS A 64 -2.32 -2.04 -1.14
CA HIS A 64 -2.97 -2.02 0.17
C HIS A 64 -3.11 -0.56 0.58
N ALA A 65 -4.32 -0.03 0.46
CA ALA A 65 -4.64 1.38 0.62
C ALA A 65 -5.40 1.60 1.93
N GLU A 66 -4.74 2.22 2.90
CA GLU A 66 -5.36 2.67 4.15
C GLU A 66 -4.90 4.10 4.42
N LEU A 67 -5.83 4.96 4.84
CA LEU A 67 -5.51 6.29 5.35
C LEU A 67 -4.79 6.17 6.70
N GLN A 68 -3.58 6.71 6.79
CA GLN A 68 -2.94 6.94 8.08
C GLN A 68 -3.45 8.28 8.62
N LEU A 69 -4.32 8.26 9.64
CA LEU A 69 -4.64 9.48 10.36
C LEU A 69 -3.44 9.88 11.22
N ASP A 70 -3.19 11.18 11.33
CA ASP A 70 -2.23 11.71 12.29
C ASP A 70 -2.52 11.18 13.70
N SER A 71 -1.46 10.92 14.46
CA SER A 71 -1.47 10.35 15.81
C SER A 71 -2.32 11.14 16.84
N GLY A 72 -2.93 12.26 16.47
CA GLY A 72 -3.90 12.99 17.28
C GLY A 72 -5.33 12.42 17.25
N SER A 73 -5.62 11.47 16.36
CA SER A 73 -6.94 10.83 16.21
C SER A 73 -7.05 9.47 16.90
N HIS A 74 -6.12 9.15 17.81
CA HIS A 74 -6.23 7.95 18.62
C HIS A 74 -7.59 7.95 19.33
N LEU A 75 -8.50 7.11 18.85
CA LEU A 75 -9.63 6.67 19.64
C LEU A 75 -9.06 6.25 20.99
N ASP A 76 -9.55 6.85 22.06
CA ASP A 76 -9.08 6.57 23.42
C ASP A 76 -9.60 5.18 23.83
N LEU A 77 -9.00 4.14 23.24
CA LEU A 77 -9.34 2.73 23.41
C LEU A 77 -8.59 2.12 24.60
N ASN A 78 -7.94 2.94 25.43
CA ASN A 78 -7.16 2.51 26.59
C ASN A 78 -7.97 1.70 27.60
N THR A 79 -9.30 1.77 27.54
CA THR A 79 -10.24 1.05 28.41
C THR A 79 -10.88 -0.18 27.76
N GLU A 80 -10.59 -0.48 26.48
CA GLU A 80 -11.19 -1.59 25.74
C GLU A 80 -10.24 -2.78 25.62
N ASP A 81 -10.79 -3.99 25.50
CA ASP A 81 -9.99 -5.20 25.30
C ASP A 81 -9.38 -5.21 23.89
N ALA A 82 -8.06 -5.02 23.80
CA ALA A 82 -7.30 -5.05 22.54
C ALA A 82 -7.41 -6.40 21.79
N ARG A 83 -7.84 -7.48 22.44
CA ARG A 83 -8.06 -8.80 21.80
C ARG A 83 -9.47 -8.94 21.22
N SER A 84 -10.37 -8.01 21.51
CA SER A 84 -11.71 -8.02 20.93
C SER A 84 -11.67 -7.60 19.46
N TYR A 85 -12.32 -8.39 18.61
CA TYR A 85 -12.48 -8.09 17.18
C TYR A 85 -13.16 -6.73 16.94
N SER A 86 -14.12 -6.35 17.79
CA SER A 86 -14.79 -5.05 17.69
C SER A 86 -13.85 -3.87 17.94
N THR A 87 -12.92 -4.01 18.90
CA THR A 87 -11.90 -3.00 19.21
C THR A 87 -10.91 -2.87 18.05
N TYR A 88 -10.53 -3.99 17.42
CA TYR A 88 -9.72 -3.96 16.19
C TYR A 88 -10.42 -3.18 15.06
N LEU A 89 -11.70 -3.48 14.78
CA LEU A 89 -12.46 -2.78 13.72
C LEU A 89 -12.57 -1.26 13.96
N LYS A 90 -12.68 -0.81 15.21
CA LYS A 90 -12.70 0.63 15.56
C LYS A 90 -11.41 1.34 15.14
N THR A 91 -10.27 0.65 15.15
CA THR A 91 -8.99 1.24 14.71
C THR A 91 -8.82 1.32 13.19
N ARG A 92 -9.77 0.79 12.41
CA ARG A 92 -9.74 0.76 10.93
C ARG A 92 -11.15 0.99 10.36
N PRO A 93 -11.76 2.15 10.61
CA PRO A 93 -13.12 2.42 10.17
C PRO A 93 -13.23 2.32 8.62
N PRO A 94 -14.36 1.84 8.08
CA PRO A 94 -14.56 1.67 6.63
C PRO A 94 -14.29 2.92 5.79
N ALA A 95 -14.53 4.11 6.36
CA ALA A 95 -14.26 5.40 5.73
C ALA A 95 -12.79 5.62 5.34
N TRP A 96 -11.85 4.82 5.85
CA TRP A 96 -10.42 4.89 5.47
C TRP A 96 -10.08 4.12 4.19
N GLN A 97 -11.01 3.29 3.71
CA GLN A 97 -10.87 2.46 2.51
C GLN A 97 -11.73 3.01 1.35
N ASP A 98 -12.88 3.60 1.67
CA ASP A 98 -13.82 4.14 0.69
C ASP A 98 -13.58 5.64 0.42
N PHE A 99 -12.96 5.95 -0.72
CA PHE A 99 -12.90 7.31 -1.28
C PHE A 99 -13.77 7.44 -2.54
N LEU A 100 -15.00 6.93 -2.54
CA LEU A 100 -15.89 7.06 -3.71
C LEU A 100 -17.37 7.19 -3.32
N THR A 101 -17.78 8.39 -2.90
CA THR A 101 -19.07 8.98 -3.30
C THR A 101 -18.99 10.51 -3.21
N ASN A 102 -18.64 11.17 -4.30
CA ASN A 102 -19.42 12.27 -4.89
C ASN A 102 -18.98 12.49 -6.34
#